data_AF-A0A2N8PIK9-F1
#
_entry.id   AF-A0A2N8PIK9-F1
#
_cell.length_a   1.000
_cell.length_b   1.000
_cell.length_c   1.000
_cell.angle_alpha   90.00
_cell.angle_beta   90.00
_cell.angle_gamma   90.00
#
_symmetry.space_group_name_H-M   'P 1'
#
loop_
_entity.id
_entity.type
_entity.pdbx_description
1 polymer ?
#
loop_
_entity_poly.entity_id
_entity_poly.type
_entity_poly.pdbx_seq_one_letter_code
_entity_poly.pdbx_strand_id
1 'polypeptide(L)'
;MALELPDAVVSFLDFIGVHWPNVDEDKVREFGGHVRDFANNIQQSHQDATSSVEQLSEVYQGASYDALMAKWGQMSSSHMNELVTACHTVATALDAAAGVIVGMKAAAIAELVVLAVTFVADQAAAAVTFGLAEVAEAGIIAAARKATSYLEQQLEQYVIGQVIEAAITPLVDVVGNAVSGLVYEGTAKALGVSGGGAGQSFSVHPEELHARSQALSKHAEAVAAHAEDFKSKLSGVSFA
;
A
#
# COMPACT_ATOMS: atom_id res chain seq x y z
N MET A 1 10.73 -3.96 -13.05
CA MET A 1 11.81 -4.91 -13.41
C MET A 1 12.93 -4.61 -12.45
N ALA A 2 13.30 -5.60 -11.63
CA ALA A 2 14.33 -5.48 -10.62
C ALA A 2 15.65 -5.01 -11.24
N LEU A 3 16.39 -4.20 -10.48
CA LEU A 3 17.67 -3.67 -10.93
C LEU A 3 18.75 -4.73 -10.74
N GLU A 4 19.21 -5.33 -11.84
CA GLU A 4 20.26 -6.34 -11.85
C GLU A 4 21.66 -5.72 -11.78
N LEU A 5 22.55 -6.36 -11.02
CA LEU A 5 23.94 -5.95 -10.91
C LEU A 5 24.75 -6.36 -12.14
N PRO A 6 25.61 -5.49 -12.69
CA PRO A 6 26.57 -5.88 -13.72
C PRO A 6 27.57 -6.93 -13.20
N ASP A 7 27.94 -7.92 -14.03
CA ASP A 7 28.85 -9.02 -13.65
C ASP A 7 30.19 -8.56 -13.05
N ALA A 8 30.72 -7.45 -13.55
CA ALA A 8 31.96 -6.85 -13.04
C ALA A 8 31.82 -6.36 -11.59
N VAL A 9 30.64 -5.81 -11.24
CA VAL A 9 30.34 -5.37 -9.88
C VAL A 9 30.12 -6.57 -8.97
N VAL A 10 29.39 -7.60 -9.43
CA VAL A 10 29.20 -8.85 -8.68
C VAL A 10 30.55 -9.46 -8.32
N SER A 11 31.41 -9.66 -9.32
CA SER A 11 32.73 -10.25 -9.12
C SER A 11 33.61 -9.42 -8.17
N PHE A 12 33.52 -8.09 -8.26
CA PHE A 12 34.25 -7.19 -7.38
C PHE A 12 33.73 -7.24 -5.93
N LEU A 13 32.41 -7.17 -5.73
CA LEU A 13 31.79 -7.26 -4.41
C LEU A 13 32.05 -8.60 -3.73
N ASP A 14 32.00 -9.70 -4.49
CA ASP A 14 32.34 -11.05 -4.01
C ASP A 14 33.81 -11.13 -3.59
N PHE A 15 34.72 -10.57 -4.39
CA PHE A 15 36.14 -10.54 -4.06
C PHE A 15 36.41 -9.81 -2.74
N ILE A 16 35.75 -8.68 -2.51
CA ILE A 16 35.92 -7.90 -1.27
C ILE A 16 35.02 -8.42 -0.13
N GLY A 17 34.17 -9.42 -0.34
CA GLY A 17 33.25 -9.95 0.65
C GLY A 17 32.25 -8.91 1.17
N VAL A 18 31.63 -8.15 0.26
CA VAL A 18 30.57 -7.17 0.56
C VAL A 18 29.26 -7.66 -0.02
N HIS A 19 28.22 -7.72 0.80
CA HIS A 19 26.88 -8.09 0.34
C HIS A 19 26.12 -6.89 -0.20
N TRP A 20 25.43 -7.09 -1.32
CA TRP A 20 24.53 -6.09 -1.89
C TRP A 20 23.17 -6.10 -1.18
N PRO A 21 22.56 -4.94 -0.88
CA PRO A 21 21.24 -4.88 -0.24
C PRO A 21 20.13 -5.44 -1.15
N ASN A 22 19.42 -6.45 -0.65
CA ASN A 22 18.37 -7.17 -1.38
C ASN A 22 16.96 -6.60 -1.15
N VAL A 23 16.77 -5.29 -1.33
CA VAL A 23 15.43 -4.67 -1.26
C VAL A 23 14.71 -4.81 -2.60
N ASP A 24 13.57 -5.48 -2.69
CA ASP A 24 12.85 -5.61 -3.96
C ASP A 24 11.87 -4.43 -4.19
N GLU A 25 12.22 -3.54 -5.12
CA GLU A 25 11.40 -2.37 -5.45
C GLU A 25 10.15 -2.73 -6.26
N ASP A 26 10.20 -3.83 -7.01
CA ASP A 26 9.03 -4.33 -7.70
C ASP A 26 8.00 -4.84 -6.69
N LYS A 27 8.42 -5.40 -5.55
CA LYS A 27 7.52 -5.78 -4.46
C LYS A 27 6.88 -4.59 -3.76
N VAL A 28 7.62 -3.49 -3.59
CA VAL A 28 7.05 -2.21 -3.10
C VAL A 28 5.97 -1.69 -4.06
N ARG A 29 6.24 -1.74 -5.36
CA ARG A 29 5.27 -1.34 -6.40
C ARG A 29 4.07 -2.29 -6.45
N GLU A 30 4.30 -3.59 -6.31
CA GLU A 30 3.26 -4.61 -6.27
C GLU A 30 2.30 -4.36 -5.10
N PHE A 31 2.85 -4.07 -3.92
CA PHE A 31 2.05 -3.70 -2.75
C PHE A 31 1.21 -2.43 -3.00
N GLY A 32 1.80 -1.40 -3.61
CA GLY A 32 1.06 -0.20 -4.03
C GLY A 32 -0.11 -0.52 -4.98
N GLY A 33 0.10 -1.44 -5.91
CA GLY A 33 -0.94 -1.99 -6.78
C GLY A 33 -2.08 -2.65 -6.00
N HIS A 34 -1.77 -3.54 -5.07
CA HIS A 34 -2.76 -4.23 -4.24
C HIS A 34 -3.61 -3.26 -3.41
N VAL A 35 -3.01 -2.20 -2.86
CA VAL A 35 -3.72 -1.14 -2.11
C VAL A 35 -4.67 -0.37 -3.03
N ARG A 36 -4.23 -0.06 -4.26
CA ARG A 36 -5.04 0.65 -5.25
C ARG A 36 -6.24 -0.19 -5.72
N ASP A 37 -6.01 -1.47 -5.99
CA ASP A 37 -7.07 -2.39 -6.40
C ASP A 37 -8.12 -2.57 -5.29
N PHE A 38 -7.68 -2.67 -4.04
CA PHE A 38 -8.58 -2.71 -2.89
C PHE A 38 -9.45 -1.45 -2.80
N ALA A 39 -8.86 -0.25 -2.98
CA ALA A 39 -9.59 1.02 -2.99
C ALA A 39 -10.66 1.05 -4.09
N ASN A 40 -10.29 0.68 -5.32
CA ASN A 40 -11.19 0.63 -6.47
C ASN A 40 -12.36 -0.33 -6.24
N ASN A 41 -12.08 -1.51 -5.69
CA ASN A 41 -13.09 -2.53 -5.42
C ASN A 41 -14.10 -2.09 -4.35
N ILE A 42 -13.63 -1.45 -3.27
CA ILE A 42 -14.50 -0.85 -2.25
C ILE A 42 -15.34 0.27 -2.86
N GLN A 43 -14.73 1.15 -3.64
CA GLN A 43 -15.43 2.26 -4.28
C GLN A 43 -16.56 1.76 -5.20
N GLN A 44 -16.29 0.72 -6.00
CA GLN A 44 -17.30 0.12 -6.88
C GLN A 44 -18.44 -0.50 -6.06
N SER A 45 -18.13 -1.32 -5.06
CA SER A 45 -19.14 -1.95 -4.19
C SER A 45 -20.02 -0.90 -3.50
N HIS A 46 -19.41 0.20 -3.06
CA HIS A 46 -20.11 1.31 -2.44
C HIS A 46 -21.03 2.05 -3.43
N GLN A 47 -20.61 2.24 -4.68
CA GLN A 47 -21.46 2.83 -5.73
C GLN A 47 -22.65 1.93 -6.06
N ASP A 48 -22.43 0.62 -6.20
CA ASP A 48 -23.50 -0.35 -6.48
C ASP A 48 -24.53 -0.41 -5.34
N ALA A 49 -24.04 -0.35 -4.10
CA ALA A 49 -24.89 -0.28 -2.92
C ALA A 49 -25.66 1.05 -2.86
N THR A 50 -25.01 2.19 -3.16
CA THR A 50 -25.67 3.50 -3.24
C THR A 50 -26.80 3.50 -4.25
N SER A 51 -26.56 2.98 -5.46
CA SER A 51 -27.61 2.86 -6.47
C SER A 51 -28.75 1.96 -6.01
N SER A 52 -28.45 0.84 -5.34
CA SER A 52 -29.47 -0.06 -4.79
C SER A 52 -30.34 0.65 -3.74
N VAL A 53 -29.72 1.49 -2.92
CA VAL A 53 -30.33 2.29 -1.87
C VAL A 53 -31.19 3.42 -2.46
N GLU A 54 -30.75 4.08 -3.52
CA GLU A 54 -31.55 5.09 -4.23
C GLU A 54 -32.80 4.48 -4.89
N GLN A 55 -32.66 3.30 -5.49
CA GLN A 55 -33.77 2.55 -6.10
C GLN A 55 -34.83 2.09 -5.09
N LEU A 56 -34.53 2.08 -3.78
CA LEU A 56 -35.55 1.82 -2.75
C LEU A 56 -36.62 2.93 -2.71
N SER A 57 -36.31 4.17 -3.14
CA SER A 57 -37.31 5.26 -3.21
C SER A 57 -38.48 4.97 -4.15
N GLU A 58 -38.28 4.11 -5.14
CA GLU A 58 -39.29 3.74 -6.13
C GLU A 58 -40.41 2.87 -5.53
N VAL A 59 -40.10 2.17 -4.44
CA VAL A 59 -40.96 1.15 -3.83
C VAL A 59 -41.36 1.52 -2.40
N TYR A 60 -40.55 2.32 -1.72
CA TYR A 60 -40.71 2.65 -0.31
C TYR A 60 -40.53 4.14 -0.07
N GLN A 61 -41.60 4.80 0.38
CA GLN A 61 -41.62 6.23 0.70
C GLN A 61 -42.11 6.41 2.14
N GLY A 62 -41.39 7.21 2.93
CA GLY A 62 -41.73 7.49 4.32
C GLY A 62 -40.53 7.88 5.18
N ALA A 63 -40.77 8.31 6.42
CA ALA A 63 -39.74 8.83 7.33
C ALA A 63 -38.59 7.84 7.60
N SER A 64 -38.84 6.54 7.49
CA SER A 64 -37.84 5.47 7.61
C SER A 64 -36.90 5.40 6.40
N TYR A 65 -37.37 5.68 5.18
CA TYR A 65 -36.53 5.83 3.99
C TYR A 65 -35.67 7.10 4.09
N ASP A 66 -36.23 8.22 4.52
CA ASP A 66 -35.48 9.47 4.72
C ASP A 66 -34.36 9.30 5.77
N ALA A 67 -34.65 8.58 6.86
CA ALA A 67 -33.66 8.23 7.87
C ALA A 67 -32.55 7.31 7.31
N LEU A 68 -32.91 6.35 6.45
CA LEU A 68 -31.94 5.49 5.76
C LEU A 68 -31.06 6.31 4.81
N MET A 69 -31.63 7.22 4.01
CA MET A 69 -30.85 8.11 3.13
C MET A 69 -29.91 9.01 3.90
N ALA A 70 -30.39 9.63 4.98
CA ALA A 70 -29.55 10.48 5.82
C ALA A 70 -28.37 9.69 6.40
N LYS A 71 -28.62 8.44 6.85
CA LYS A 71 -27.58 7.57 7.38
C LYS A 71 -26.61 7.07 6.30
N TRP A 72 -27.12 6.67 5.14
CA TRP A 72 -26.31 6.25 4.00
C TRP A 72 -25.42 7.39 3.53
N GLY A 73 -25.99 8.59 3.33
CA GLY A 73 -25.26 9.78 2.92
C GLY A 73 -24.13 10.14 3.88
N GLN A 74 -24.38 10.10 5.20
CA GLN A 74 -23.36 10.38 6.21
C GLN A 74 -22.20 9.36 6.19
N MET A 75 -22.52 8.07 6.11
CA MET A 75 -21.51 6.99 6.04
C MET A 75 -20.69 7.07 4.74
N SER A 76 -21.39 7.32 3.63
CA SER A 76 -20.84 7.43 2.28
C SER A 76 -19.87 8.61 2.15
N SER A 77 -20.30 9.79 2.61
CA SER A 77 -19.55 11.03 2.39
C SER A 77 -18.31 11.17 3.28
N SER A 78 -18.35 10.62 4.51
CA SER A 78 -17.23 10.72 5.45
C SER A 78 -16.32 9.50 5.32
N HIS A 79 -16.77 8.33 5.76
CA HIS A 79 -15.86 7.22 6.02
C HIS A 79 -15.38 6.49 4.76
N MET A 80 -16.25 6.31 3.75
CA MET A 80 -15.82 5.61 2.52
C MET A 80 -14.95 6.48 1.63
N ASN A 81 -15.29 7.76 1.45
CA ASN A 81 -14.45 8.67 0.66
C ASN A 81 -13.08 8.90 1.32
N GLU A 82 -13.03 9.05 2.64
CA GLU A 82 -11.76 9.18 3.38
C GLU A 82 -10.91 7.91 3.22
N LEU A 83 -11.50 6.73 3.37
CA LEU A 83 -10.80 5.45 3.19
C LEU A 83 -10.24 5.30 1.77
N VAL A 84 -11.06 5.49 0.74
CA VAL A 84 -10.65 5.36 -0.66
C VAL A 84 -9.55 6.37 -1.00
N THR A 85 -9.68 7.62 -0.54
CA THR A 85 -8.68 8.67 -0.76
C THR A 85 -7.35 8.34 -0.07
N ALA A 86 -7.41 7.83 1.17
CA ALA A 86 -6.22 7.40 1.89
C ALA A 86 -5.51 6.24 1.17
N CYS A 87 -6.25 5.20 0.76
CA CYS A 87 -5.70 4.08 0.00
C CYS A 87 -5.00 4.57 -1.29
N HIS A 88 -5.62 5.46 -2.06
CA HIS A 88 -5.00 6.01 -3.27
C HIS A 88 -3.73 6.83 -2.99
N THR A 89 -3.75 7.61 -1.91
CA THR A 89 -2.58 8.39 -1.49
C THR A 89 -1.42 7.47 -1.14
N VAL A 90 -1.70 6.40 -0.39
CA VAL A 90 -0.70 5.41 0.03
C VAL A 90 -0.17 4.60 -1.13
N ALA A 91 -1.04 4.15 -2.03
CA ALA A 91 -0.61 3.50 -3.27
C ALA A 91 0.33 4.38 -4.10
N THR A 92 0.05 5.69 -4.18
CA THR A 92 0.89 6.65 -4.90
C THR A 92 2.23 6.87 -4.19
N ALA A 93 2.23 6.93 -2.86
CA ALA A 93 3.46 7.03 -2.07
C ALA A 93 4.35 5.79 -2.24
N LEU A 94 3.76 4.59 -2.26
CA LEU A 94 4.47 3.33 -2.51
C LEU A 94 5.09 3.28 -3.92
N ASP A 95 4.37 3.74 -4.94
CA ASP A 95 4.90 3.83 -6.30
C ASP A 95 6.09 4.81 -6.39
N ALA A 96 5.98 5.97 -5.74
CA ALA A 96 7.05 6.94 -5.66
C ALA A 96 8.27 6.38 -4.90
N ALA A 97 8.02 5.68 -3.79
CA ALA A 97 9.05 5.06 -2.99
C ALA A 97 9.85 4.00 -3.78
N ALA A 98 9.15 3.13 -4.50
CA ALA A 98 9.79 2.17 -5.41
C ALA A 98 10.69 2.88 -6.44
N GLY A 99 10.24 4.01 -7.00
CA GLY A 99 11.04 4.81 -7.93
C GLY A 99 12.32 5.38 -7.32
N VAL A 100 12.25 5.90 -6.09
CA VAL A 100 13.42 6.44 -5.38
C VAL A 100 14.41 5.34 -5.03
N ILE A 101 13.94 4.17 -4.56
CA ILE A 101 14.81 3.03 -4.24
C ILE A 101 15.59 2.57 -5.48
N VAL A 102 14.93 2.45 -6.64
CA VAL A 102 15.60 2.16 -7.92
C VAL A 102 16.66 3.21 -8.24
N GLY A 103 16.35 4.49 -8.04
CA GLY A 103 17.29 5.59 -8.27
C GLY A 103 18.53 5.51 -7.37
N MET A 104 18.34 5.24 -6.07
CA MET A 104 19.44 5.08 -5.12
C MET A 104 20.35 3.90 -5.48
N LYS A 105 19.76 2.76 -5.83
CA LYS A 105 20.54 1.59 -6.28
C LYS A 105 21.27 1.84 -7.58
N ALA A 106 20.63 2.47 -8.57
CA ALA A 106 21.26 2.78 -9.86
C ALA A 106 22.49 3.69 -9.69
N ALA A 107 22.41 4.69 -8.81
CA ALA A 107 23.54 5.56 -8.48
C ALA A 107 24.68 4.76 -7.83
N ALA A 108 24.38 3.92 -6.84
CA ALA A 108 25.38 3.09 -6.18
C ALA A 108 26.03 2.07 -7.13
N ILE A 109 25.26 1.46 -8.04
CA ILE A 109 25.81 0.57 -9.08
C ILE A 109 26.79 1.34 -9.97
N ALA A 110 26.47 2.56 -10.40
CA ALA A 110 27.36 3.36 -11.24
C ALA A 110 28.71 3.64 -10.53
N GLU A 111 28.68 3.99 -9.24
CA GLU A 111 29.89 4.18 -8.44
C GLU A 111 30.70 2.88 -8.31
N LEU A 112 30.03 1.77 -8.02
CA LEU A 112 30.70 0.46 -7.89
C LEU A 112 31.29 -0.03 -9.21
N VAL A 113 30.68 0.27 -10.37
CA VAL A 113 31.27 -0.03 -11.68
C VAL A 113 32.60 0.69 -11.85
N VAL A 114 32.67 1.98 -11.51
CA VAL A 114 33.92 2.76 -11.59
C VAL A 114 34.98 2.18 -10.66
N LEU A 115 34.59 1.84 -9.42
CA LEU A 115 35.51 1.22 -8.46
C LEU A 115 36.00 -0.16 -8.93
N ALA A 116 35.12 -0.99 -9.50
CA ALA A 116 35.48 -2.30 -10.04
C ALA A 116 36.45 -2.19 -11.22
N VAL A 117 36.24 -1.24 -12.14
CA VAL A 117 37.16 -1.00 -13.26
C VAL A 117 38.52 -0.53 -12.75
N THR A 118 38.52 0.38 -11.76
CA THR A 118 39.75 0.88 -11.14
C THR A 118 40.50 -0.25 -10.43
N PHE A 119 39.78 -1.11 -9.70
CA PHE A 119 40.33 -2.29 -9.05
C PHE A 119 41.02 -3.24 -10.02
N VAL A 120 40.37 -3.56 -11.15
CA VAL A 120 40.95 -4.45 -12.17
C VAL A 120 42.21 -3.84 -12.78
N ALA A 121 42.22 -2.52 -13.02
CA ALA A 121 43.40 -1.82 -13.53
C ALA A 121 44.56 -1.83 -12.51
N ASP A 122 44.26 -1.58 -11.23
CA ASP A 122 45.24 -1.63 -10.15
C ASP A 122 45.79 -3.04 -9.95
N GLN A 123 44.97 -4.09 -10.03
CA GLN A 123 45.45 -5.47 -9.94
C GLN A 123 46.32 -5.87 -11.14
N ALA A 124 46.00 -5.40 -12.34
CA ALA A 124 46.85 -5.59 -13.50
C ALA A 124 48.23 -4.90 -13.33
N ALA A 125 48.26 -3.72 -12.70
CA ALA A 125 49.50 -3.03 -12.37
C ALA A 125 50.25 -3.65 -11.17
N ALA A 126 49.54 -4.20 -10.18
CA ALA A 126 50.11 -4.87 -9.02
C ALA A 126 50.91 -6.13 -9.41
N ALA A 127 50.42 -6.87 -10.41
CA ALA A 127 51.13 -8.01 -10.99
C ALA A 127 52.49 -7.63 -11.60
N VAL A 128 52.62 -6.39 -12.10
CA VAL A 128 53.86 -5.85 -12.67
C VAL A 128 54.76 -5.24 -11.60
N THR A 129 54.19 -4.75 -10.50
CA THR A 129 54.91 -4.06 -9.41
C THR A 129 55.23 -4.96 -8.19
N PHE A 130 55.00 -6.28 -8.29
CA PHE A 130 55.27 -7.27 -7.23
C PHE A 130 54.58 -6.93 -5.88
N GLY A 131 53.36 -6.41 -5.90
CA GLY A 131 52.57 -6.17 -4.68
C GLY A 131 52.87 -4.86 -3.93
N LEU A 132 53.75 -4.00 -4.45
CA LEU A 132 53.97 -2.66 -3.87
C LEU A 132 52.75 -1.71 -4.01
N ALA A 133 51.76 -2.08 -4.83
CA ALA A 133 50.54 -1.31 -5.07
C ALA A 133 49.39 -1.60 -4.06
N GLU A 134 49.55 -2.52 -3.10
CA GLU A 134 48.47 -2.93 -2.19
C GLU A 134 47.85 -1.78 -1.35
N VAL A 135 48.57 -0.68 -1.14
CA VAL A 135 48.03 0.49 -0.42
C VAL A 135 46.91 1.19 -1.20
N ALA A 136 46.98 1.21 -2.53
CA ALA A 136 45.93 1.79 -3.38
C ALA A 136 44.68 0.90 -3.38
N GLU A 137 44.86 -0.42 -3.41
CA GLU A 137 43.78 -1.42 -3.35
C GLU A 137 42.94 -1.28 -2.07
N ALA A 138 43.59 -1.08 -0.92
CA ALA A 138 42.90 -0.86 0.35
C ALA A 138 41.95 0.36 0.30
N GLY A 139 42.32 1.42 -0.42
CA GLY A 139 41.49 2.60 -0.62
C GLY A 139 40.23 2.29 -1.45
N ILE A 140 40.38 1.51 -2.52
CA ILE A 140 39.27 1.09 -3.40
C ILE A 140 38.29 0.19 -2.64
N ILE A 141 38.81 -0.78 -1.86
CA ILE A 141 37.99 -1.67 -1.02
C ILE A 141 37.23 -0.85 0.03
N ALA A 142 37.90 0.08 0.70
CA ALA A 142 37.26 0.93 1.70
C ALA A 142 36.16 1.82 1.08
N ALA A 143 36.38 2.36 -0.12
CA ALA A 143 35.39 3.13 -0.85
C ALA A 143 34.15 2.29 -1.21
N ALA A 144 34.35 1.07 -1.70
CA ALA A 144 33.26 0.16 -2.08
C ALA A 144 32.41 -0.27 -0.86
N ARG A 145 33.06 -0.60 0.26
CA ARG A 145 32.37 -0.87 1.54
C ARG A 145 31.55 0.33 1.99
N LYS A 146 32.15 1.52 1.96
CA LYS A 146 31.48 2.75 2.37
C LYS A 146 30.27 3.07 1.49
N ALA A 147 30.39 2.93 0.17
CA ALA A 147 29.30 3.16 -0.77
C ALA A 147 28.12 2.20 -0.50
N THR A 148 28.42 0.92 -0.27
CA THR A 148 27.39 -0.09 0.01
C THR A 148 26.69 0.14 1.36
N SER A 149 27.45 0.41 2.43
CA SER A 149 26.86 0.73 3.74
C SER A 149 26.07 2.05 3.72
N TYR A 150 26.51 3.03 2.93
CA TYR A 150 25.78 4.28 2.76
C TYR A 150 24.46 4.08 2.00
N LEU A 151 24.45 3.22 0.97
CA LEU A 151 23.23 2.81 0.29
C LEU A 151 22.27 2.14 1.28
N GLU A 152 22.74 1.14 2.03
CA GLU A 152 21.92 0.40 3.00
C GLU A 152 21.24 1.34 4.01
N GLN A 153 22.01 2.26 4.61
CA GLN A 153 21.46 3.25 5.55
C GLN A 153 20.42 4.17 4.92
N GLN A 154 20.64 4.62 3.69
CA GLN A 154 19.67 5.44 2.98
C GLN A 154 18.39 4.67 2.66
N LEU A 155 18.52 3.41 2.22
CA LEU A 155 17.38 2.55 1.96
C LEU A 155 16.56 2.33 3.24
N GLU A 156 17.22 2.01 4.35
CA GLU A 156 16.57 1.81 5.65
C GLU A 156 15.82 3.08 6.10
N GLN A 157 16.50 4.22 6.13
CA GLN A 157 15.90 5.49 6.55
C GLN A 157 14.72 5.88 5.66
N TYR A 158 14.86 5.69 4.35
CA TYR A 158 13.83 6.01 3.39
C TYR A 158 12.61 5.09 3.54
N VAL A 159 12.82 3.79 3.71
CA VAL A 159 11.73 2.83 3.94
C VAL A 159 11.01 3.15 5.25
N ILE A 160 11.72 3.38 6.35
CA ILE A 160 11.09 3.72 7.64
C ILE A 160 10.29 5.02 7.51
N GLY A 161 10.93 6.11 7.05
CA GLY A 161 10.29 7.42 7.04
C GLY A 161 9.20 7.59 5.98
N GLN A 162 9.42 7.11 4.75
CA GLN A 162 8.50 7.38 3.63
C GLN A 162 7.54 6.23 3.37
N VAL A 163 7.97 4.97 3.55
CA VAL A 163 7.09 3.81 3.32
C VAL A 163 6.27 3.50 4.58
N ILE A 164 6.92 3.34 5.72
CA ILE A 164 6.23 2.94 6.95
C ILE A 164 5.48 4.12 7.55
N GLU A 165 6.18 5.19 7.92
CA GLU A 165 5.59 6.30 8.68
C GLU A 165 4.67 7.18 7.82
N ALA A 166 5.07 7.54 6.60
CA ALA A 166 4.28 8.45 5.78
C ALA A 166 3.17 7.77 4.97
N ALA A 167 3.29 6.47 4.66
CA ALA A 167 2.31 5.77 3.83
C ALA A 167 1.51 4.70 4.62
N ILE A 168 2.18 3.77 5.30
CA ILE A 168 1.48 2.66 5.97
C ILE A 168 0.73 3.14 7.23
N THR A 169 1.34 3.93 8.10
CA THR A 169 0.72 4.37 9.36
C THR A 169 -0.61 5.12 9.16
N PRO A 170 -0.70 6.12 8.26
CA PRO A 170 -1.98 6.81 8.00
C PRO A 170 -3.07 5.86 7.49
N LEU A 171 -2.71 4.86 6.68
CA LEU A 171 -3.67 3.86 6.22
C LEU A 171 -4.27 3.08 7.40
N VAL A 172 -3.43 2.65 8.32
CA VAL A 172 -3.85 1.90 9.52
C VAL A 172 -4.78 2.75 10.39
N ASP A 173 -4.47 4.03 10.57
CA ASP A 173 -5.31 4.94 11.35
C ASP A 173 -6.67 5.16 10.70
N VAL A 174 -6.72 5.39 9.38
CA VAL A 174 -7.98 5.57 8.64
C VAL A 174 -8.84 4.30 8.71
N VAL A 175 -8.24 3.13 8.54
CA VAL A 175 -8.94 1.85 8.67
C VAL A 175 -9.46 1.65 10.11
N GLY A 176 -8.65 1.94 11.12
CA GLY A 176 -9.05 1.85 12.54
C GLY A 176 -10.22 2.77 12.88
N ASN A 177 -10.20 4.00 12.35
CA ASN A 177 -11.27 4.97 12.53
C ASN A 177 -12.56 4.55 11.80
N ALA A 178 -12.46 4.04 10.57
CA ALA A 178 -13.60 3.55 9.80
C ALA A 178 -14.30 2.37 10.50
N VAL A 179 -13.53 1.39 11.01
CA VAL A 179 -14.07 0.24 11.74
C VAL A 179 -14.71 0.68 13.06
N SER A 180 -14.04 1.56 13.82
CA SER A 180 -14.57 2.05 15.10
C SER A 180 -15.88 2.84 14.91
N GLY A 181 -15.95 3.71 13.90
CA GLY A 181 -17.15 4.48 13.58
C GLY A 181 -18.37 3.59 13.29
N LEU A 182 -18.17 2.48 12.56
CA LEU A 182 -19.23 1.51 12.26
C LEU A 182 -19.79 0.84 13.52
N VAL A 183 -18.95 0.50 14.50
CA VAL A 183 -19.37 -0.21 15.73
C VAL A 183 -20.06 0.74 16.71
N TYR A 184 -19.54 1.96 16.89
CA TYR A 184 -20.06 2.90 17.88
C TYR A 184 -21.37 3.59 17.45
N GLU A 185 -21.51 3.99 16.18
CA GLU A 185 -22.75 4.63 15.73
C GLU A 185 -23.92 3.66 15.55
N GLY A 186 -23.63 2.40 15.17
CA GLY A 186 -24.64 1.35 15.01
C GLY A 186 -25.30 0.95 16.34
N THR A 187 -24.51 0.90 17.41
CA THR A 187 -24.98 0.42 18.71
C THR A 187 -25.59 1.54 19.57
N ALA A 188 -25.02 2.75 19.54
CA ALA A 188 -25.46 3.85 20.40
C ALA A 188 -26.81 4.46 20.00
N LYS A 189 -27.12 4.52 18.70
CA LYS A 189 -28.37 5.14 18.21
C LYS A 189 -29.55 4.16 18.16
N ALA A 190 -29.28 2.87 17.96
CA ALA A 190 -30.30 1.80 18.03
C ALA A 190 -30.85 1.62 19.45
N LEU A 191 -30.05 1.94 20.48
CA LEU A 191 -30.46 1.90 21.88
C LEU A 191 -31.05 3.23 22.41
N GLY A 192 -31.05 4.31 21.60
CA GLY A 192 -31.36 5.67 22.06
C GLY A 192 -32.54 6.39 21.36
N VAL A 193 -33.19 5.80 20.36
CA VAL A 193 -34.35 6.41 19.67
C VAL A 193 -35.66 5.82 20.21
N SER A 194 -36.32 6.55 21.10
CA SER A 194 -37.72 6.35 21.46
C SER A 194 -38.60 6.75 20.27
N GLY A 195 -39.31 5.77 19.69
CA GLY A 195 -40.19 5.97 18.54
C GLY A 195 -41.36 6.89 18.86
N GLY A 196 -41.46 7.99 18.12
CA GLY A 196 -42.59 8.92 18.15
C GLY A 196 -43.15 9.16 16.76
N GLY A 197 -44.44 8.88 16.58
CA GLY A 197 -45.27 9.42 15.48
C GLY A 197 -45.64 8.45 14.37
N ALA A 198 -46.68 7.65 14.57
CA ALA A 198 -47.38 6.95 13.50
C ALA A 198 -48.16 7.95 12.63
N GLY A 199 -47.94 7.94 11.31
CA GLY A 199 -48.64 8.80 10.37
C GLY A 199 -48.55 8.36 8.91
N GLN A 200 -49.57 7.60 8.50
CA GLN A 200 -50.18 7.46 7.16
C GLN A 200 -49.49 6.59 6.08
N SER A 201 -50.25 5.56 5.68
CA SER A 201 -50.10 4.66 4.52
C SER A 201 -48.77 3.93 4.37
N PHE A 202 -48.61 2.85 5.14
CA PHE A 202 -47.57 1.85 4.98
C PHE A 202 -48.00 0.79 3.97
N SER A 203 -47.56 0.90 2.72
CA SER A 203 -47.53 -0.24 1.78
C SER A 203 -46.11 -0.79 1.75
N VAL A 204 -45.82 -1.76 2.63
CA VAL A 204 -44.62 -2.58 2.46
C VAL A 204 -44.98 -3.74 1.56
N HIS A 205 -44.28 -3.83 0.43
CA HIS A 205 -44.23 -5.02 -0.40
C HIS A 205 -43.16 -5.95 0.20
N PRO A 206 -43.54 -6.95 1.03
CA PRO A 206 -42.58 -7.74 1.80
C PRO A 206 -41.62 -8.54 0.89
N GLU A 207 -42.05 -8.90 -0.30
CA GLU A 207 -41.23 -9.64 -1.27
C GLU A 207 -40.17 -8.74 -1.93
N GLU A 208 -40.53 -7.50 -2.26
CA GLU A 208 -39.59 -6.51 -2.81
C GLU A 208 -38.60 -6.03 -1.74
N LEU A 209 -39.06 -5.87 -0.49
CA LEU A 209 -38.19 -5.57 0.64
C LEU A 209 -37.16 -6.69 0.89
N HIS A 210 -37.59 -7.95 0.79
CA HIS A 210 -36.70 -9.12 0.93
C HIS A 210 -35.68 -9.21 -0.20
N ALA A 211 -36.10 -8.96 -1.45
CA ALA A 211 -35.18 -8.92 -2.59
C ALA A 211 -34.12 -7.81 -2.45
N ARG A 212 -34.52 -6.63 -1.96
CA ARG A 212 -33.61 -5.50 -1.73
C ARG A 212 -32.70 -5.72 -0.52
N SER A 213 -33.16 -6.35 0.56
CA SER A 213 -32.30 -6.72 1.69
C SER A 213 -31.26 -7.77 1.30
N GLN A 214 -31.61 -8.73 0.44
CA GLN A 214 -30.65 -9.66 -0.16
C GLN A 214 -29.62 -8.95 -1.06
N ALA A 215 -30.02 -7.89 -1.78
CA ALA A 215 -29.07 -7.11 -2.56
C ALA A 215 -28.05 -6.39 -1.66
N LEU A 216 -28.51 -5.76 -0.57
CA LEU A 216 -27.65 -5.13 0.43
C LEU A 216 -26.73 -6.14 1.13
N SER A 217 -27.23 -7.34 1.46
CA SER A 217 -26.38 -8.38 2.06
C SER A 217 -25.29 -8.86 1.11
N LYS A 218 -25.61 -9.01 -0.18
CA LYS A 218 -24.61 -9.35 -1.22
C LYS A 218 -23.52 -8.29 -1.34
N HIS A 219 -23.87 -7.00 -1.26
CA HIS A 219 -22.87 -5.92 -1.26
C HIS A 219 -21.95 -6.00 -0.04
N ALA A 220 -22.49 -6.31 1.14
CA ALA A 220 -21.69 -6.50 2.34
C ALA A 220 -20.74 -7.72 2.23
N GLU A 221 -21.22 -8.83 1.66
CA GLU A 221 -20.41 -10.01 1.36
C GLU A 221 -19.29 -9.70 0.36
N ALA A 222 -19.55 -8.89 -0.66
CA ALA A 222 -18.54 -8.46 -1.63
C ALA A 222 -17.43 -7.64 -0.97
N VAL A 223 -17.78 -6.67 -0.12
CA VAL A 223 -16.80 -5.88 0.64
C VAL A 223 -15.93 -6.77 1.55
N ALA A 224 -16.55 -7.76 2.23
CA ALA A 224 -15.81 -8.71 3.05
C ALA A 224 -14.86 -9.59 2.22
N ALA A 225 -15.29 -10.03 1.04
CA ALA A 225 -14.45 -10.79 0.12
C ALA A 225 -13.25 -9.97 -0.39
N HIS A 226 -13.44 -8.68 -0.69
CA HIS A 226 -12.35 -7.78 -1.07
C HIS A 226 -11.31 -7.59 0.05
N ALA A 227 -11.75 -7.53 1.31
CA ALA A 227 -10.86 -7.44 2.45
C ALA A 227 -10.02 -8.72 2.65
N GLU A 228 -10.62 -9.90 2.48
CA GLU A 228 -9.88 -11.17 2.60
C GLU A 228 -8.91 -11.37 1.42
N ASP A 229 -9.29 -10.99 0.20
CA ASP A 229 -8.39 -10.99 -0.97
C ASP A 229 -7.18 -10.07 -0.74
N PHE A 230 -7.42 -8.84 -0.27
CA PHE A 230 -6.35 -7.90 0.05
C PHE A 230 -5.40 -8.48 1.11
N LYS A 231 -5.94 -9.00 2.22
CA LYS A 231 -5.15 -9.66 3.27
C LYS A 231 -4.33 -10.84 2.75
N SER A 232 -4.91 -11.67 1.87
CA SER A 232 -4.20 -12.79 1.24
C SER A 232 -3.07 -12.32 0.33
N LYS A 233 -3.24 -11.18 -0.36
CA LYS A 233 -2.18 -10.56 -1.15
C LYS A 233 -1.06 -10.04 -0.26
N LEU A 234 -1.39 -9.40 0.86
CA LEU A 234 -0.39 -8.89 1.81
C LEU A 234 0.47 -9.98 2.44
N SER A 235 -0.10 -11.13 2.80
CA SER A 235 0.67 -12.24 3.38
C SER A 235 1.66 -12.87 2.40
N GLY A 236 1.49 -12.62 1.10
CA GLY A 236 2.39 -13.08 0.04
C GLY A 236 3.52 -12.11 -0.34
N VAL A 237 3.52 -10.88 0.18
CA VAL A 237 4.55 -9.88 -0.15
C VAL A 237 5.76 -10.04 0.77
N SER A 238 6.89 -10.47 0.20
CA SER A 238 8.23 -10.32 0.81
C SER A 238 8.95 -9.16 0.14
N PHE A 239 9.58 -8.29 0.94
CA PHE A 239 10.40 -7.17 0.43
C PHE A 239 11.92 -7.49 0.43
N ALA A 240 12.28 -8.70 0.85
CA ALA A 240 13.63 -9.23 0.96
C ALA A 240 13.81 -10.51 0.13
#